data_AF-A0A150WF97-F1
#
_entry.id   AF-A0A150WF97-F1
#
_cell.length_a   1.000
_cell.length_b   1.000
_cell.length_c   1.000
_cell.angle_alpha   90.00
_cell.angle_beta   90.00
_cell.angle_gamma   90.00
#
_symmetry.space_group_name_H-M   'P 1'
#
loop_
_entity.id
_entity.type
_entity.pdbx_description
1 polymer ?
#
loop_
_entity_poly.entity_id
_entity_poly.type
_entity_poly.pdbx_seq_one_letter_code
_entity_poly.pdbx_strand_id
1 'polypeptide(L)'
;MEKIKSDEVHSADFKIQEIIRQYPGEIRSIAFDVPFHFPNCLNCVEGCEGIESCPSEHVKWMWEYTRKLHKKKKPRKLFTPYTQRCVEMYVSTELEEPFNMQHAMGSNTAPLLARAMYLKQRWDIPCIEVFPKLSVWRVGRSLNVMKSHLRFHKHSIGGDESRREILHALSSHNIAFVYDQDVKLMIDNSHAFESFICALTAFLDYKGLTEPRPEGFPENEDWIAFPKSSIKWNGF
;
A
#
# COMPACT_ATOMS: atom_id res chain seq x y z
N MET A 1 0.56 -7.63 20.56
CA MET A 1 1.47 -6.47 20.69
C MET A 1 0.72 -5.19 21.12
N GLU A 2 1.17 -4.51 22.17
CA GLU A 2 0.60 -3.22 22.59
C GLU A 2 0.90 -2.12 21.55
N LYS A 3 0.03 -1.12 21.39
CA LYS A 3 0.24 -0.03 20.42
C LYS A 3 1.56 0.69 20.74
N ILE A 4 2.45 0.79 19.75
CA ILE A 4 3.68 1.57 19.89
C ILE A 4 3.29 3.04 20.07
N LYS A 5 3.58 3.60 21.24
CA LYS A 5 3.25 4.97 21.64
C LYS A 5 4.51 5.69 22.12
N SER A 6 4.55 7.00 21.93
CA SER A 6 5.54 7.84 22.60
C SER A 6 5.33 7.77 24.11
N ASP A 7 6.42 7.82 24.87
CA ASP A 7 6.41 8.11 26.31
C ASP A 7 7.16 9.42 26.59
N GLU A 8 7.43 9.72 27.86
CA GLU A 8 8.10 10.96 28.27
C GLU A 8 9.53 11.09 27.74
N VAL A 9 10.19 9.96 27.39
CA VAL A 9 11.60 9.91 27.02
C VAL A 9 11.80 9.54 25.56
N HIS A 10 10.95 8.66 25.02
CA HIS A 10 11.12 8.07 23.70
C HIS A 10 9.89 8.27 22.81
N SER A 11 10.13 8.74 21.59
CA SER A 11 9.10 8.81 20.56
C SER A 11 8.69 7.41 20.08
N ALA A 12 7.48 7.28 19.53
CA ALA A 12 7.06 6.06 18.86
C ALA A 12 8.01 5.64 17.72
N ASP A 13 8.60 6.62 17.02
CA ASP A 13 9.57 6.38 15.94
C ASP A 13 10.87 5.77 16.44
N PHE A 14 11.36 6.23 17.59
CA PHE A 14 12.50 5.62 18.25
C PHE A 14 12.22 4.16 18.61
N LYS A 15 11.04 3.88 19.20
CA LYS A 15 10.65 2.51 19.57
C LYS A 15 10.54 1.58 18.36
N ILE A 16 10.04 2.06 17.22
CA ILE A 16 10.03 1.30 15.96
C ILE A 16 11.45 0.92 15.55
N GLN A 17 12.39 1.87 15.62
CA GLN A 17 13.80 1.61 15.28
C GLN A 17 14.41 0.56 16.20
N GLU A 18 14.16 0.63 17.52
CA GLU A 18 14.67 -0.35 18.47
C GLU A 18 14.13 -1.75 18.20
N ILE A 19 12.85 -1.88 17.83
CA ILE A 19 12.26 -3.17 17.45
C ILE A 19 12.94 -3.72 16.19
N ILE A 20 13.15 -2.89 15.17
CA ILE A 20 13.81 -3.32 13.92
C ILE A 20 15.26 -3.75 14.20
N ARG A 21 15.98 -3.04 15.07
CA ARG A 21 17.37 -3.33 15.45
C ARG A 21 17.54 -4.65 16.20
N GLN A 22 16.47 -5.21 16.78
CA GLN A 22 16.52 -6.52 17.43
C GLN A 22 16.69 -7.68 16.43
N TYR A 23 16.51 -7.43 15.13
CA TYR A 23 16.57 -8.45 14.07
C TYR A 23 17.64 -8.12 13.00
N PRO A 24 18.92 -7.96 13.38
CA PRO A 24 19.97 -7.54 12.46
C PRO A 24 20.23 -8.60 11.38
N GLY A 25 20.04 -8.23 10.11
CA GLY A 25 20.26 -9.12 8.97
C GLY A 25 19.13 -10.14 8.72
N GLU A 26 18.12 -10.20 9.58
CA GLU A 26 16.98 -11.12 9.42
C GLU A 26 15.81 -10.48 8.65
N ILE A 27 15.73 -9.14 8.64
CA ILE A 27 14.66 -8.41 7.93
C ILE A 27 15.04 -8.24 6.47
N ARG A 28 14.29 -8.92 5.59
CA ARG A 28 14.48 -8.84 4.13
C ARG A 28 14.00 -7.50 3.54
N SER A 29 12.88 -6.98 4.05
CA SER A 29 12.26 -5.74 3.57
C SER A 29 11.28 -5.18 4.60
N ILE A 30 11.04 -3.87 4.55
CA ILE A 30 10.02 -3.17 5.36
C ILE A 30 8.89 -2.70 4.43
N ALA A 31 7.65 -3.03 4.79
CA ALA A 31 6.48 -2.55 4.06
C ALA A 31 5.85 -1.34 4.76
N PHE A 32 5.63 -0.27 4.00
CA PHE A 32 4.85 0.89 4.42
C PHE A 32 3.47 0.83 3.78
N ASP A 33 2.42 1.13 4.55
CA ASP A 33 1.06 1.33 4.04
C ASP A 33 0.84 2.74 3.46
N VAL A 34 1.93 3.49 3.28
CA VAL A 34 1.97 4.87 2.82
C VAL A 34 3.14 5.09 1.87
N PRO A 35 3.05 6.11 0.99
CA PRO A 35 4.16 6.46 0.11
C PRO A 35 5.37 6.92 0.90
N PHE A 36 6.56 6.72 0.33
CA PHE A 36 7.82 7.21 0.90
C PHE A 36 8.74 7.88 -0.15
N HIS A 37 8.20 8.19 -1.32
CA HIS A 37 8.80 9.12 -2.27
C HIS A 37 7.78 10.21 -2.61
N PHE A 38 8.29 11.42 -2.87
CA PHE A 38 7.46 12.50 -3.36
C PHE A 38 6.98 12.21 -4.80
N PRO A 39 5.80 12.72 -5.19
CA PRO A 39 5.45 12.82 -6.60
C PRO A 39 6.59 13.45 -7.41
N ASN A 40 6.86 12.90 -8.59
CA ASN A 40 8.00 13.30 -9.42
C ASN A 40 8.02 14.80 -9.74
N CYS A 41 6.85 15.44 -9.91
CA CYS A 41 6.76 16.88 -10.12
C CYS A 41 7.34 17.72 -8.97
N LEU A 42 7.38 17.23 -7.73
CA LEU A 42 7.98 17.98 -6.60
C LEU A 42 9.51 17.90 -6.59
N ASN A 43 10.10 16.95 -7.33
CA ASN A 43 11.54 16.86 -7.52
C ASN A 43 12.01 17.56 -8.82
N CYS A 44 11.08 18.03 -9.67
CA CYS A 44 11.35 18.60 -10.98
C CYS A 44 11.45 20.13 -10.89
N VAL A 45 12.67 20.67 -10.75
CA VAL A 45 12.85 22.09 -10.35
C VAL A 45 13.28 23.03 -11.50
N GLU A 46 13.97 22.55 -12.54
CA GLU A 46 14.58 23.46 -13.53
C GLU A 46 13.76 23.58 -14.83
N GLY A 47 13.35 24.80 -15.18
CA GLY A 47 12.68 25.11 -16.46
C GLY A 47 11.24 24.58 -16.62
N CYS A 48 10.57 24.20 -15.54
CA CYS A 48 9.20 23.67 -15.61
C CYS A 48 8.18 24.77 -16.00
N GLU A 49 7.56 24.63 -17.17
CA GLU A 49 6.52 25.56 -17.68
C GLU A 49 5.09 25.20 -17.23
N GLY A 50 4.92 24.14 -16.45
CA GLY A 50 3.62 23.62 -16.02
C GLY A 50 3.25 22.30 -16.68
N ILE A 51 2.04 21.81 -16.38
CA ILE A 51 1.62 20.45 -16.73
C ILE A 51 1.16 20.34 -18.19
N GLU A 52 0.76 21.45 -18.80
CA GLU A 52 0.20 21.55 -20.15
C GLU A 52 1.25 21.26 -21.24
N SER A 53 2.48 21.71 -21.02
CA SER A 53 3.62 21.53 -21.94
C SER A 53 4.71 20.59 -21.40
N CYS A 54 4.49 19.95 -20.25
CA CYS A 54 5.52 19.12 -19.61
C CYS A 54 5.96 17.95 -20.50
N PRO A 55 7.26 17.84 -20.84
CA PRO A 55 7.76 16.76 -21.69
C PRO A 55 8.01 15.46 -20.91
N SER A 56 7.90 15.47 -19.58
CA SER A 56 8.21 14.32 -18.73
C SER A 56 7.29 13.14 -19.01
N GLU A 57 7.84 11.93 -18.92
CA GLU A 57 7.14 10.69 -19.22
C GLU A 57 5.90 10.50 -18.33
N HIS A 58 6.02 10.73 -17.03
CA HIS A 58 4.92 10.57 -16.08
C HIS A 58 3.76 11.54 -16.37
N VAL A 59 4.04 12.81 -16.68
CA VAL A 59 2.96 13.78 -17.03
C VAL A 59 2.30 13.41 -18.36
N LYS A 60 3.08 12.99 -19.37
CA LYS A 60 2.52 12.49 -20.64
C LYS A 60 1.61 11.29 -20.42
N TRP A 61 2.05 10.33 -19.61
CA TRP A 61 1.25 9.17 -19.24
C TRP A 61 -0.05 9.58 -18.54
N MET A 62 0.00 10.49 -17.56
CA MET A 62 -1.20 10.98 -16.87
C MET A 62 -2.18 11.66 -17.83
N TRP A 63 -1.69 12.44 -18.80
CA TRP A 63 -2.52 13.03 -19.85
C TRP A 63 -3.20 11.99 -20.73
N GLU A 64 -2.45 11.02 -21.24
CA GLU A 64 -2.98 9.93 -22.05
C GLU A 64 -4.03 9.13 -21.28
N TYR A 65 -3.74 8.84 -20.02
CA TYR A 65 -4.63 8.14 -19.11
C TYR A 65 -5.93 8.92 -18.87
N THR A 66 -5.84 10.23 -18.56
CA THR A 66 -7.01 11.10 -18.38
C THR A 66 -7.84 11.20 -19.65
N ARG A 67 -7.22 11.32 -20.84
CA ARG A 67 -7.94 11.31 -22.12
C ARG A 67 -8.67 9.99 -22.34
N LYS A 68 -8.04 8.84 -22.03
CA LYS A 68 -8.67 7.51 -22.10
C LYS A 68 -9.90 7.42 -21.17
N LEU A 69 -9.82 7.95 -19.95
CA LEU A 69 -10.94 7.98 -19.02
C LEU A 69 -12.08 8.90 -19.48
N HIS A 70 -11.76 10.08 -20.00
CA HIS A 70 -12.75 11.06 -20.48
C HIS A 70 -13.56 10.55 -21.69
N LYS A 71 -13.01 9.63 -22.49
CA LYS A 71 -13.78 8.95 -23.54
C LYS A 71 -14.92 8.10 -22.99
N LYS A 72 -14.77 7.54 -21.78
CA LYS A 72 -15.75 6.63 -21.17
C LYS A 72 -16.76 7.34 -20.27
N LYS A 73 -16.37 8.44 -19.62
CA LYS A 73 -17.20 9.18 -18.65
C LYS A 73 -16.97 10.69 -18.78
N LYS A 74 -17.98 11.49 -18.42
CA LYS A 74 -17.88 12.95 -18.39
C LYS A 74 -16.62 13.38 -17.59
N PRO A 75 -15.85 14.37 -18.08
CA PRO A 75 -14.63 14.82 -17.42
C PRO A 75 -14.86 15.12 -15.95
N ARG A 76 -14.06 14.49 -15.09
CA ARG A 76 -13.87 14.94 -13.70
C ARG A 76 -12.69 15.91 -13.67
N LYS A 77 -12.42 16.50 -12.51
CA LYS A 77 -11.28 17.39 -12.29
C LYS A 77 -10.00 16.81 -12.91
N LEU A 78 -9.17 17.68 -13.48
CA LEU A 78 -7.87 17.30 -14.00
C LEU A 78 -7.01 16.71 -12.89
N PHE A 79 -6.07 15.83 -13.24
CA PHE A 79 -5.09 15.31 -12.30
C PHE A 79 -4.18 16.44 -11.79
N THR A 80 -3.53 16.21 -10.65
CA THR A 80 -2.63 17.18 -10.04
C THR A 80 -1.29 16.49 -9.75
N PRO A 81 -0.32 16.51 -10.69
CA PRO A 81 0.85 15.64 -10.62
C PRO A 81 1.83 16.02 -9.49
N TYR A 82 1.67 17.20 -8.90
CA TYR A 82 2.38 17.61 -7.68
C TYR A 82 1.77 17.02 -6.40
N THR A 83 0.56 16.44 -6.45
CA THR A 83 -0.02 15.68 -5.32
C THR A 83 -0.25 14.21 -5.60
N GLN A 84 -0.49 13.87 -6.86
CA GLN A 84 -0.94 12.58 -7.32
C GLN A 84 0.15 11.88 -8.13
N ARG A 85 0.28 10.57 -7.97
CA ARG A 85 1.21 9.70 -8.73
C ARG A 85 0.47 8.87 -9.76
N CYS A 86 1.20 8.31 -10.73
CA CYS A 86 0.60 7.48 -11.79
C CYS A 86 -0.06 6.22 -11.22
N VAL A 87 0.51 5.65 -10.16
CA VAL A 87 -0.01 4.44 -9.51
C VAL A 87 -1.41 4.65 -8.91
N GLU A 88 -1.68 5.83 -8.35
CA GLU A 88 -2.98 6.16 -7.76
C GLU A 88 -4.07 6.24 -8.84
N MET A 89 -3.72 6.77 -10.03
CA MET A 89 -4.62 6.76 -11.19
C MET A 89 -4.87 5.33 -11.67
N TYR A 90 -3.81 4.54 -11.85
CA TYR A 90 -3.90 3.16 -12.33
C TYR A 90 -4.79 2.29 -11.42
N VAL A 91 -4.51 2.29 -10.12
CA VAL A 91 -5.21 1.48 -9.10
C VAL A 91 -6.70 1.85 -9.00
N SER A 92 -7.05 3.10 -9.30
CA SER A 92 -8.45 3.57 -9.27
C SER A 92 -9.30 3.07 -10.44
N THR A 93 -8.70 2.63 -11.56
CA THR A 93 -9.46 2.40 -12.81
C THR A 93 -9.07 1.20 -13.67
N GLU A 94 -7.86 0.63 -13.58
CA GLU A 94 -7.48 -0.55 -14.39
C GLU A 94 -7.64 -1.89 -13.65
N LEU A 95 -7.92 -1.89 -12.34
CA LEU A 95 -8.03 -3.11 -11.54
C LEU A 95 -9.45 -3.71 -11.56
N GLU A 96 -9.61 -4.86 -10.90
CA GLU A 96 -10.84 -5.66 -10.88
C GLU A 96 -12.05 -4.90 -10.32
N GLU A 97 -11.80 -3.95 -9.43
CA GLU A 97 -12.76 -2.93 -9.01
C GLU A 97 -12.01 -1.61 -8.72
N PRO A 98 -12.71 -0.47 -8.62
CA PRO A 98 -12.06 0.79 -8.28
C PRO A 98 -11.52 0.78 -6.85
N PHE A 99 -10.21 0.94 -6.70
CA PHE A 99 -9.58 1.15 -5.40
C PHE A 99 -9.11 2.60 -5.28
N ASN A 100 -9.80 3.39 -4.46
CA ASN A 100 -9.47 4.80 -4.27
C ASN A 100 -8.33 4.94 -3.25
N MET A 101 -7.11 5.14 -3.75
CA MET A 101 -5.98 5.58 -2.94
C MET A 101 -6.08 7.07 -2.66
N GLN A 102 -5.61 7.49 -1.49
CA GLN A 102 -5.40 8.92 -1.22
C GLN A 102 -4.16 9.37 -2.00
N HIS A 103 -4.17 10.63 -2.45
CA HIS A 103 -3.02 11.22 -3.14
C HIS A 103 -1.81 11.26 -2.20
N ALA A 104 -0.61 10.99 -2.70
CA ALA A 104 0.62 11.00 -1.90
C ALA A 104 0.82 12.30 -1.09
N MET A 105 0.54 13.46 -1.70
CA MET A 105 0.57 14.76 -1.00
C MET A 105 -0.83 15.29 -0.65
N GLY A 106 -1.79 14.40 -0.43
CA GLY A 106 -3.09 14.75 0.15
C GLY A 106 -2.99 15.08 1.64
N SER A 107 -3.98 15.77 2.20
CA SER A 107 -3.95 16.29 3.58
C SER A 107 -3.70 15.24 4.67
N ASN A 108 -4.13 14.00 4.45
CA ASN A 108 -3.94 12.89 5.40
C ASN A 108 -2.65 12.09 5.14
N THR A 109 -2.25 11.95 3.87
CA THR A 109 -1.11 11.11 3.47
C THR A 109 0.21 11.87 3.55
N ALA A 110 0.24 13.18 3.28
CA ALA A 110 1.48 13.97 3.27
C ALA A 110 2.27 13.92 4.61
N PRO A 111 1.63 14.02 5.80
CA PRO A 111 2.36 13.87 7.06
C PRO A 111 2.93 12.47 7.27
N LEU A 112 2.21 11.44 6.81
CA LEU A 112 2.65 10.05 6.91
C LEU A 112 3.78 9.75 5.93
N LEU A 113 3.74 10.32 4.73
CA LEU A 113 4.80 10.27 3.73
C LEU A 113 6.08 10.87 4.31
N ALA A 114 6.01 12.07 4.91
CA ALA A 114 7.16 12.70 5.55
C ALA A 114 7.74 11.82 6.67
N ARG A 115 6.88 11.20 7.49
CA ARG A 115 7.30 10.27 8.53
C ARG A 115 7.97 9.01 7.96
N ALA A 116 7.41 8.43 6.89
CA ALA A 116 7.97 7.25 6.23
C ALA A 116 9.34 7.55 5.61
N MET A 117 9.49 8.72 4.96
CA MET A 117 10.79 9.21 4.47
C MET A 117 11.81 9.37 5.59
N TYR A 118 11.42 9.99 6.71
CA TYR A 118 12.29 10.17 7.88
C TYR A 118 12.74 8.83 8.47
N LEU A 119 11.83 7.87 8.58
CA LEU A 119 12.11 6.52 9.10
C LEU A 119 13.02 5.72 8.16
N LYS A 120 12.73 5.74 6.85
CA LYS A 120 13.52 5.05 5.81
C LYS A 120 15.00 5.44 5.83
N GLN A 121 15.34 6.66 6.21
CA GLN A 121 16.73 7.12 6.30
C GLN A 121 17.53 6.47 7.45
N ARG A 122 16.88 5.70 8.34
CA ARG A 122 17.50 5.15 9.56
C ARG A 122 17.94 3.70 9.44
N TRP A 123 17.68 3.07 8.31
CA TRP A 123 18.07 1.69 8.04
C TRP A 123 18.40 1.49 6.56
N ASP A 124 19.34 0.59 6.29
CA ASP A 124 19.68 0.15 4.93
C ASP A 124 18.91 -1.14 4.58
N ILE A 125 17.60 -1.10 4.79
CA ILE A 125 16.69 -2.22 4.52
C ILE A 125 15.78 -1.81 3.36
N PRO A 126 15.64 -2.64 2.30
CA PRO A 126 14.73 -2.38 1.21
C PRO A 126 13.32 -2.08 1.72
N CYS A 127 12.71 -1.02 1.19
CA CYS A 127 11.34 -0.62 1.55
C CYS A 127 10.42 -0.80 0.36
N ILE A 128 9.20 -1.29 0.60
CA ILE A 128 8.14 -1.40 -0.40
C ILE A 128 6.90 -0.64 0.08
N GLU A 129 6.14 -0.07 -0.86
CA GLU A 129 4.85 0.54 -0.56
C GLU A 129 3.76 -0.49 -0.80
N VAL A 130 2.83 -0.64 0.13
CA VAL A 130 1.71 -1.57 0.05
C VAL A 130 0.42 -0.78 0.20
N PHE A 131 -0.61 -1.15 -0.56
CA PHE A 131 -1.97 -0.69 -0.29
C PHE A 131 -2.79 -1.84 0.33
N PRO A 132 -2.93 -1.90 1.67
CA PRO A 132 -3.48 -3.09 2.34
C PRO A 132 -4.87 -3.48 1.86
N LYS A 133 -5.70 -2.49 1.50
CA LYS A 133 -7.06 -2.74 0.99
C LYS A 133 -7.04 -3.61 -0.28
N LEU A 134 -6.10 -3.36 -1.19
CA LEU A 134 -5.94 -4.14 -2.41
C LEU A 134 -5.35 -5.53 -2.11
N SER A 135 -4.40 -5.61 -1.19
CA SER A 135 -3.84 -6.89 -0.73
C SER A 135 -4.90 -7.79 -0.09
N VAL A 136 -5.71 -7.25 0.83
CA VAL A 136 -6.87 -7.93 1.43
C VAL A 136 -7.80 -8.45 0.36
N TRP A 137 -8.13 -7.61 -0.63
CA TRP A 137 -9.00 -8.02 -1.72
C TRP A 137 -8.43 -9.23 -2.46
N ARG A 138 -7.21 -9.16 -2.97
CA ARG A 138 -6.66 -10.23 -3.82
C ARG A 138 -6.38 -11.51 -3.06
N VAL A 139 -5.79 -11.42 -1.87
CA VAL A 139 -5.61 -12.58 -0.97
C VAL A 139 -6.96 -13.19 -0.64
N GLY A 140 -7.91 -12.39 -0.14
CA GLY A 140 -9.22 -12.90 0.25
C GLY A 140 -10.02 -13.51 -0.90
N ARG A 141 -9.94 -12.94 -2.11
CA ARG A 141 -10.55 -13.53 -3.31
C ARG A 141 -9.94 -14.89 -3.65
N SER A 142 -8.63 -15.06 -3.51
CA SER A 142 -7.95 -16.35 -3.73
C SER A 142 -8.32 -17.42 -2.68
N LEU A 143 -8.79 -16.99 -1.51
CA LEU A 143 -9.22 -17.85 -0.39
C LEU A 143 -10.74 -17.98 -0.28
N ASN A 144 -11.47 -17.58 -1.33
CA ASN A 144 -12.94 -17.63 -1.40
C ASN A 144 -13.68 -16.85 -0.30
N VAL A 145 -13.06 -15.82 0.29
CA VAL A 145 -13.72 -14.93 1.24
C VAL A 145 -14.79 -14.09 0.51
N MET A 146 -15.95 -13.91 1.17
CA MET A 146 -17.04 -13.11 0.62
C MET A 146 -16.62 -11.65 0.39
N LYS A 147 -17.01 -11.08 -0.75
CA LYS A 147 -16.64 -9.70 -1.14
C LYS A 147 -17.07 -8.64 -0.12
N SER A 148 -18.13 -8.87 0.63
CA SER A 148 -18.60 -7.99 1.71
C SER A 148 -17.51 -7.81 2.78
N HIS A 149 -16.94 -8.90 3.29
CA HIS A 149 -15.88 -8.84 4.29
C HIS A 149 -14.63 -8.13 3.77
N LEU A 150 -14.26 -8.37 2.51
CA LEU A 150 -13.09 -7.72 1.90
C LEU A 150 -13.24 -6.21 1.80
N ARG A 151 -14.45 -5.70 1.55
CA ARG A 151 -14.72 -4.26 1.46
C ARG A 151 -14.85 -3.58 2.82
N PHE A 152 -15.34 -4.30 3.83
CA PHE A 152 -15.73 -3.73 5.11
C PHE A 152 -14.72 -3.96 6.25
N HIS A 153 -13.58 -4.62 6.01
CA HIS A 153 -12.55 -4.86 7.04
C HIS A 153 -12.02 -3.60 7.74
N LYS A 154 -12.19 -2.39 7.18
CA LYS A 154 -11.81 -1.11 7.81
C LYS A 154 -12.96 -0.40 8.55
N HIS A 155 -14.18 -0.89 8.43
CA HIS A 155 -15.35 -0.22 9.02
C HIS A 155 -15.33 -0.33 10.54
N SER A 156 -15.85 0.70 11.21
CA SER A 156 -16.01 0.69 12.68
C SER A 156 -17.06 -0.32 13.14
N ILE A 157 -18.09 -0.55 12.33
CA ILE A 157 -19.16 -1.52 12.58
C ILE A 157 -18.99 -2.69 11.61
N GLY A 158 -18.89 -3.92 12.14
CA GLY A 158 -18.76 -5.15 11.36
C GLY A 158 -17.39 -5.36 10.69
N GLY A 159 -16.43 -4.45 10.90
CA GLY A 159 -15.06 -4.62 10.42
C GLY A 159 -14.31 -5.69 11.21
N ASP A 160 -14.62 -5.87 12.49
CA ASP A 160 -14.13 -6.94 13.36
C ASP A 160 -14.54 -8.31 12.83
N GLU A 161 -15.81 -8.49 12.48
CA GLU A 161 -16.32 -9.71 11.84
C GLU A 161 -15.58 -9.99 10.53
N SER A 162 -15.42 -8.95 9.71
CA SER A 162 -14.72 -9.05 8.44
C SER A 162 -13.26 -9.45 8.59
N ARG A 163 -12.55 -8.90 9.59
CA ARG A 163 -11.16 -9.28 9.92
C ARG A 163 -11.09 -10.71 10.44
N ARG A 164 -12.04 -11.15 11.26
CA ARG A 164 -12.13 -12.53 11.75
C ARG A 164 -12.24 -13.52 10.60
N GLU A 165 -13.16 -13.28 9.67
CA GLU A 165 -13.36 -14.16 8.52
C GLU A 165 -12.12 -14.25 7.62
N ILE A 166 -11.42 -13.12 7.42
CA ILE A 166 -10.17 -13.11 6.63
C ILE A 166 -9.06 -13.90 7.35
N LEU A 167 -8.87 -13.70 8.66
CA LEU A 167 -7.86 -14.41 9.45
C LEU A 167 -8.17 -15.91 9.53
N HIS A 168 -9.44 -16.28 9.69
CA HIS A 168 -9.89 -17.66 9.67
C HIS A 168 -9.61 -18.32 8.32
N ALA A 169 -9.87 -17.63 7.21
CA ALA A 169 -9.55 -18.13 5.87
C ALA A 169 -8.03 -18.34 5.68
N LEU A 170 -7.20 -17.41 6.14
CA LEU A 170 -5.73 -17.55 6.08
C LEU A 170 -5.23 -18.76 6.88
N SER A 171 -5.76 -18.97 8.08
CA SER A 171 -5.41 -20.12 8.93
C SER A 171 -5.90 -21.44 8.33
N SER A 172 -7.16 -21.50 7.90
CA SER A 172 -7.78 -22.72 7.35
C SER A 172 -7.11 -23.21 6.06
N HIS A 173 -6.53 -22.31 5.29
CA HIS A 173 -5.77 -22.63 4.08
C HIS A 173 -4.26 -22.78 4.34
N ASN A 174 -3.82 -22.76 5.61
CA ASN A 174 -2.41 -22.85 6.02
C ASN A 174 -1.50 -21.78 5.41
N ILE A 175 -2.01 -20.57 5.19
CA ILE A 175 -1.25 -19.46 4.61
C ILE A 175 -0.40 -18.76 5.66
N ALA A 176 -0.97 -18.58 6.85
CA ALA A 176 -0.30 -17.93 7.96
C ALA A 176 -0.72 -18.59 9.26
N PHE A 177 0.26 -18.96 10.08
CA PHE A 177 0.04 -19.33 11.46
C PHE A 177 0.20 -18.10 12.35
N VAL A 178 -0.84 -17.79 13.13
CA VAL A 178 -0.83 -16.67 14.06
C VAL A 178 -1.40 -17.13 15.39
N TYR A 179 -0.74 -16.79 16.49
CA TYR A 179 -1.21 -17.12 17.84
C TYR A 179 -2.57 -16.49 18.13
N ASP A 180 -3.43 -17.19 18.87
CA ASP A 180 -4.79 -16.74 19.20
C ASP A 180 -4.84 -15.34 19.83
N GLN A 181 -3.83 -14.98 20.63
CA GLN A 181 -3.74 -13.66 21.24
C GLN A 181 -3.55 -12.54 20.19
N ASP A 182 -2.71 -12.78 19.18
CA ASP A 182 -2.49 -11.81 18.09
C ASP A 182 -3.66 -11.80 17.11
N VAL A 183 -4.34 -12.94 16.89
CA VAL A 183 -5.60 -12.98 16.13
C VAL A 183 -6.65 -12.08 16.77
N LYS A 184 -6.88 -12.20 18.08
CA LYS A 184 -7.84 -11.35 18.81
C LYS A 184 -7.46 -9.86 18.69
N LEU A 185 -6.18 -9.54 18.87
CA LEU A 185 -5.69 -8.18 18.69
C LEU A 185 -5.97 -7.61 17.30
N MET A 186 -5.73 -8.39 16.24
CA MET A 186 -5.97 -7.94 14.86
C MET A 186 -7.47 -7.82 14.56
N ILE A 187 -8.31 -8.66 15.14
CA ILE A 187 -9.77 -8.52 15.05
C ILE A 187 -10.21 -7.19 15.67
N ASP A 188 -9.68 -6.84 16.84
CA ASP A 188 -10.12 -5.63 17.57
C ASP A 188 -9.46 -4.34 17.04
N ASN A 189 -8.25 -4.44 16.47
CA ASN A 189 -7.46 -3.31 16.02
C ASN A 189 -7.15 -3.39 14.51
N SER A 190 -7.82 -2.54 13.73
CA SER A 190 -7.63 -2.47 12.28
C SER A 190 -6.19 -2.17 11.89
N HIS A 191 -5.45 -1.32 12.62
CA HIS A 191 -4.06 -1.02 12.29
C HIS A 191 -3.13 -2.22 12.49
N ALA A 192 -3.40 -3.06 13.50
CA ALA A 192 -2.63 -4.29 13.71
C ALA A 192 -2.87 -5.28 12.56
N PHE A 193 -4.14 -5.43 12.15
CA PHE A 193 -4.51 -6.23 10.99
C PHE A 193 -3.86 -5.71 9.70
N GLU A 194 -3.91 -4.40 9.42
CA GLU A 194 -3.29 -3.84 8.22
C GLU A 194 -1.77 -3.98 8.21
N SER A 195 -1.11 -3.83 9.37
CA SER A 195 0.33 -4.07 9.51
C SER A 195 0.69 -5.53 9.19
N PHE A 196 -0.13 -6.48 9.63
CA PHE A 196 0.02 -7.89 9.28
C PHE A 196 -0.18 -8.13 7.77
N ILE A 197 -1.16 -7.49 7.14
CA ILE A 197 -1.37 -7.58 5.68
C ILE A 197 -0.19 -6.96 4.91
N CYS A 198 0.40 -5.86 5.38
CA CYS A 198 1.62 -5.30 4.82
C CYS A 198 2.77 -6.30 4.86
N ALA A 199 2.99 -6.94 6.02
CA ALA A 199 4.02 -7.96 6.19
C ALA A 199 3.77 -9.18 5.29
N LEU A 200 2.53 -9.66 5.20
CA LEU A 200 2.14 -10.74 4.27
C LEU A 200 2.40 -10.35 2.81
N THR A 201 2.09 -9.10 2.44
CA THR A 201 2.35 -8.60 1.08
C THR A 201 3.85 -8.54 0.78
N ALA A 202 4.67 -8.12 1.74
CA ALA A 202 6.13 -8.13 1.62
C ALA A 202 6.69 -9.55 1.45
N PHE A 203 6.15 -10.52 2.19
CA PHE A 203 6.50 -11.91 2.01
C PHE A 203 6.15 -12.42 0.60
N LEU A 204 4.96 -12.09 0.09
CA LEU A 204 4.53 -12.44 -1.26
C LEU A 204 5.41 -11.76 -2.33
N ASP A 205 5.81 -10.51 -2.10
CA ASP A 205 6.74 -9.79 -2.98
C ASP A 205 8.09 -10.50 -3.07
N TYR A 206 8.66 -10.88 -1.92
CA TYR A 206 9.87 -11.68 -1.85
C TYR A 206 9.76 -13.02 -2.61
N LYS A 207 8.57 -13.63 -2.61
CA LYS A 207 8.28 -14.86 -3.35
C LYS A 207 7.96 -14.63 -4.84
N GLY A 208 7.96 -13.39 -5.33
CA GLY A 208 7.64 -13.04 -6.72
C GLY A 208 6.15 -13.18 -7.07
N LEU A 209 5.27 -13.01 -6.08
CA LEU A 209 3.82 -13.19 -6.19
C LEU A 209 3.03 -11.89 -6.15
N THR A 210 3.71 -10.76 -6.34
CA THR A 210 3.12 -9.44 -6.55
C THR A 210 3.00 -9.11 -8.04
N GLU A 211 2.10 -8.21 -8.39
CA GLU A 211 1.98 -7.75 -9.77
C GLU A 211 3.19 -6.90 -10.15
N PRO A 212 3.80 -7.17 -11.32
CA PRO A 212 4.78 -6.26 -11.87
C PRO A 212 4.11 -4.96 -12.30
N ARG A 213 4.94 -3.94 -12.52
CA ARG A 213 4.54 -2.74 -13.22
C ARG A 213 3.93 -3.11 -14.59
N PRO A 214 2.79 -2.52 -14.98
CA PRO A 214 2.13 -2.84 -16.25
C PRO A 214 2.91 -2.25 -17.44
N GLU A 215 2.68 -2.82 -18.62
CA GLU A 215 3.31 -2.34 -19.86
C GLU A 215 2.96 -0.87 -20.13
N GLY A 216 3.97 -0.08 -20.49
CA GLY A 216 3.82 1.35 -20.79
C GLY A 216 3.62 2.25 -19.57
N PHE A 217 3.78 1.74 -18.34
CA PHE A 217 3.81 2.59 -17.14
C PHE A 217 5.17 3.29 -17.00
N PRO A 218 5.23 4.56 -16.57
CA PRO A 218 6.46 5.34 -16.57
C PRO A 218 7.58 4.69 -15.75
N GLU A 219 8.80 4.63 -16.29
CA GLU A 219 9.91 3.94 -15.63
C GLU A 219 10.32 4.59 -14.31
N ASN A 220 10.28 5.92 -14.27
CA ASN A 220 10.65 6.77 -13.13
C ASN A 220 9.52 6.96 -12.10
N GLU A 221 8.36 6.32 -12.27
CA GLU A 221 7.27 6.37 -11.28
C GLU A 221 7.35 5.21 -10.28
N ASP A 222 6.93 5.50 -9.04
CA ASP A 222 6.77 4.47 -8.02
C ASP A 222 5.76 3.41 -8.45
N TRP A 223 6.03 2.18 -8.02
CA TRP A 223 5.07 1.09 -8.08
C TRP A 223 4.82 0.56 -6.66
N ILE A 224 3.57 0.22 -6.37
CA ILE A 224 3.20 -0.38 -5.09
C ILE A 224 3.15 -1.89 -5.21
N ALA A 225 3.56 -2.59 -4.15
CA ALA A 225 3.44 -4.03 -4.04
C ALA A 225 2.00 -4.42 -3.67
N PHE A 226 1.41 -5.26 -4.51
CA PHE A 226 0.15 -5.95 -4.22
C PHE A 226 0.14 -7.32 -4.88
N PRO A 227 -0.54 -8.32 -4.30
CA PRO A 227 -0.51 -9.69 -4.78
C PRO A 227 -1.05 -9.83 -6.20
N LYS A 228 -0.63 -10.87 -6.92
CA LYS A 228 -1.22 -11.25 -8.22
C LYS A 228 -2.70 -11.59 -8.09
N SER A 229 -3.47 -11.38 -9.16
CA SER A 229 -4.91 -11.71 -9.18
C SER A 229 -5.22 -13.21 -8.97
N SER A 230 -4.30 -14.09 -9.37
CA SER A 230 -4.44 -15.55 -9.30
C SER A 230 -3.29 -16.19 -8.51
N ILE A 231 -3.17 -15.83 -7.23
CA ILE A 231 -2.19 -16.44 -6.33
C ILE A 231 -2.46 -17.94 -6.26
N LYS A 232 -1.44 -18.74 -6.59
CA LYS A 232 -1.43 -20.17 -6.30
C LYS A 232 -0.69 -20.38 -4.99
N TRP A 233 -1.37 -20.93 -4.00
CA TRP A 233 -0.81 -21.14 -2.66
C TRP A 233 0.07 -22.39 -2.54
N ASN A 234 0.55 -22.93 -3.67
CA ASN A 234 1.33 -24.14 -3.72
C ASN A 234 2.83 -23.78 -3.65
N GLY A 235 3.52 -24.20 -2.59
CA GLY A 235 4.98 -24.14 -2.52
C GLY A 235 5.58 -23.08 -1.60
N PHE A 236 4.96 -22.80 -0.45
CA PHE A 236 5.58 -22.04 0.64
C PHE A 236 5.82 -22.95 1.84
#